data_AF-A0A8J7X9K7-F1
#
_entry.id   AF-A0A8J7X9K7-F1
#
_cell.length_a   1.000
_cell.length_b   1.000
_cell.length_c   1.000
_cell.angle_alpha   90.00
_cell.angle_beta   90.00
_cell.angle_gamma   90.00
#
_symmetry.space_group_name_H-M   'P 1'
#
loop_
_entity.id
_entity.type
_entity.pdbx_description
1 polymer ?
#
loop_
_entity_poly.entity_id
_entity_poly.type
_entity_poly.pdbx_seq_one_letter_code
_entity_poly.pdbx_strand_id
1 'polypeptide(L)'
;MGGKIKKWISEELEKGEDPELLKMSLKAQNLDPGMVDEVQSKREYSFAYKIPWKPILAVVIIIALAFFAYNWMSSQSTQPPLDSRFNLTLVEGNPEAVALNVGFIDGINKSLRQYGSYDLRTELQENHCYSVYNDWDLEGNYLGVKEVYSPTMNCLGDKVADTRLEAPHFVSIEFDERGASCICEETGVNIETSETRNMDTGKATINLKIKKK
;
A
#
# COMPACT_ATOMS: atom_id res chain seq x y z
N MET A 1 -67.99 -28.64 7.76
CA MET A 1 -67.41 -28.91 6.42
C MET A 1 -66.22 -28.02 6.08
N GLY A 2 -66.22 -26.72 6.44
CA GLY A 2 -65.16 -25.76 6.06
C GLY A 2 -63.71 -26.14 6.40
N GLY A 3 -63.46 -26.86 7.51
CA GLY A 3 -62.09 -27.27 7.88
C GLY A 3 -61.43 -28.27 6.92
N LYS A 4 -62.21 -29.17 6.29
CA LYS A 4 -61.67 -30.12 5.30
C LYS A 4 -61.35 -29.43 3.97
N ILE A 5 -62.19 -28.46 3.57
CA ILE A 5 -62.02 -27.68 2.35
C ILE A 5 -60.79 -26.77 2.46
N LYS A 6 -60.61 -26.08 3.58
CA LYS A 6 -59.41 -25.25 3.84
C LYS A 6 -58.12 -26.06 3.81
N LYS A 7 -58.14 -27.30 4.33
CA LYS A 7 -57.00 -28.20 4.27
C LYS A 7 -56.67 -28.61 2.82
N TRP A 8 -57.69 -28.98 2.04
CA TRP A 8 -57.52 -29.30 0.62
C TRP A 8 -56.96 -28.11 -0.18
N ILE A 9 -57.51 -26.90 0.01
CA ILE A 9 -57.00 -25.67 -0.63
C ILE A 9 -55.51 -25.46 -0.29
N SER A 10 -55.12 -25.66 0.98
CA SER A 10 -53.73 -25.53 1.41
C SER A 10 -52.80 -26.54 0.73
N GLU A 11 -53.26 -27.76 0.50
CA GLU A 11 -52.49 -28.82 -0.16
C GLU A 11 -52.33 -28.58 -1.67
N GLU A 12 -53.35 -28.05 -2.35
CA GLU A 12 -53.24 -27.72 -3.78
C GLU A 12 -52.38 -26.46 -4.03
N LEU A 13 -52.50 -25.44 -3.17
CA LEU A 13 -51.57 -24.30 -3.16
C LEU A 13 -50.13 -24.73 -2.82
N GLU A 14 -49.93 -25.85 -2.13
CA GLU A 14 -48.60 -26.45 -1.90
C GLU A 14 -48.01 -27.09 -3.13
N LYS A 15 -48.84 -27.69 -3.97
CA LYS A 15 -48.44 -28.29 -5.23
C LYS A 15 -48.25 -27.27 -6.36
N GLY A 16 -48.54 -26.00 -6.11
CA GLY A 16 -48.33 -24.89 -7.05
C GLY A 16 -49.52 -24.63 -7.96
N GLU A 17 -50.73 -25.04 -7.57
CA GLU A 17 -51.94 -24.75 -8.33
C GLU A 17 -52.30 -23.26 -8.27
N ASP A 18 -52.86 -22.74 -9.38
CA ASP A 18 -53.21 -21.32 -9.52
C ASP A 18 -54.38 -20.97 -8.56
N PRO A 19 -54.19 -19.99 -7.66
CA PRO A 19 -55.23 -19.55 -6.73
C PRO A 19 -56.54 -19.13 -7.40
N GLU A 20 -56.48 -18.54 -8.60
CA GLU A 20 -57.67 -18.11 -9.33
C GLU A 20 -58.46 -19.30 -9.87
N LEU A 21 -57.78 -20.37 -10.29
CA LEU A 21 -58.44 -21.62 -10.70
C LEU A 21 -59.14 -22.31 -9.50
N LEU A 22 -58.52 -22.26 -8.32
CA LEU A 22 -59.13 -22.79 -7.09
C LEU A 22 -60.37 -22.01 -6.69
N LYS A 23 -60.35 -20.67 -6.81
CA LYS A 23 -61.55 -19.83 -6.58
C LYS A 23 -62.67 -20.15 -7.55
N MET A 24 -62.36 -20.37 -8.84
CA MET A 24 -63.36 -20.76 -9.84
C MET A 24 -63.96 -22.14 -9.54
N SER A 25 -63.14 -23.11 -9.13
CA SER A 25 -63.58 -24.46 -8.75
C SER A 25 -64.51 -24.46 -7.52
N LEU A 26 -64.19 -23.64 -6.51
CA LEU A 26 -65.06 -23.47 -5.34
C LEU A 26 -66.38 -22.81 -5.70
N LYS A 27 -66.35 -21.77 -6.55
CA LYS A 27 -67.55 -21.08 -7.02
C LYS A 27 -68.47 -22.02 -7.82
N ALA A 28 -67.91 -22.89 -8.66
CA ALA A 28 -68.66 -23.89 -9.41
C ALA A 28 -69.37 -24.91 -8.50
N GLN A 29 -68.84 -25.13 -7.30
CA GLN A 29 -69.40 -26.02 -6.27
C GLN A 29 -70.31 -25.29 -5.27
N ASN A 30 -70.66 -24.01 -5.52
CA ASN A 30 -71.40 -23.14 -4.60
C ASN A 30 -70.74 -22.99 -3.22
N LEU A 31 -69.41 -23.04 -3.18
CA LEU A 31 -68.61 -22.80 -1.99
C LEU A 31 -68.01 -21.38 -2.02
N ASP A 32 -67.72 -20.84 -0.84
CA ASP A 32 -67.17 -19.50 -0.69
C ASP A 32 -65.73 -19.41 -1.23
N PRO A 33 -65.47 -18.64 -2.31
CA PRO A 33 -64.12 -18.48 -2.86
C PRO A 33 -63.19 -17.69 -1.94
N GLY A 34 -63.72 -16.90 -0.99
CA GLY A 34 -62.92 -16.15 -0.01
C GLY A 34 -62.10 -17.03 0.92
N MET A 35 -62.39 -18.34 0.97
CA MET A 35 -61.58 -19.31 1.72
C MET A 35 -60.16 -19.46 1.15
N VAL A 36 -59.94 -19.18 -0.15
CA VAL A 36 -58.60 -19.23 -0.76
C VAL A 36 -57.73 -18.07 -0.25
N ASP A 37 -58.29 -16.86 -0.21
CA ASP A 37 -57.59 -15.67 0.27
C ASP A 37 -57.27 -15.77 1.78
N GLU A 38 -58.17 -16.37 2.57
CA GLU A 38 -57.93 -16.64 4.00
C GLU A 38 -56.77 -17.62 4.23
N VAL A 39 -56.65 -18.66 3.39
CA VAL A 39 -55.54 -19.64 3.48
C VAL A 39 -54.22 -19.01 3.01
N GLN A 40 -54.24 -18.22 1.94
CA GLN A 40 -53.05 -17.53 1.43
C GLN A 40 -52.50 -16.48 2.42
N SER A 41 -53.36 -15.61 2.95
CA SER A 41 -52.95 -14.57 3.91
C SER A 41 -52.37 -15.16 5.19
N LYS A 42 -52.89 -16.30 5.67
CA LYS A 42 -52.32 -17.02 6.81
C LYS A 42 -50.94 -17.61 6.52
N ARG A 43 -50.67 -17.97 5.25
CA ARG A 43 -49.37 -18.46 4.77
C ARG A 43 -48.34 -17.34 4.74
N GLU A 44 -48.70 -16.18 4.20
CA GLU A 44 -47.85 -14.98 4.16
C GLU A 44 -47.46 -14.51 5.58
N TYR A 45 -48.40 -14.53 6.53
CA TYR A 45 -48.11 -14.24 7.94
C TYR A 45 -47.17 -15.26 8.61
N SER A 46 -47.21 -16.53 8.20
CA SER A 46 -46.33 -17.57 8.76
C SER A 46 -44.89 -17.50 8.25
N PHE A 47 -44.69 -16.93 7.05
CA PHE A 47 -43.35 -16.71 6.48
C PHE A 47 -42.67 -15.48 7.09
N ALA A 48 -43.43 -14.45 7.49
CA ALA A 48 -42.88 -13.22 8.08
C ALA A 48 -42.28 -13.41 9.49
N TYR A 49 -42.58 -14.50 10.20
CA TYR A 49 -42.20 -14.70 11.62
C TYR A 49 -41.41 -15.99 11.91
N LYS A 50 -40.75 -16.57 10.91
CA LYS A 50 -39.75 -17.64 11.11
C LYS A 50 -38.47 -17.35 10.34
N ILE A 51 -37.88 -16.17 10.58
CA ILE A 51 -36.46 -15.99 10.33
C ILE A 51 -35.75 -16.90 11.35
N PRO A 52 -35.04 -17.96 10.94
CA PRO A 52 -34.32 -18.78 11.89
C PRO A 52 -33.13 -17.94 12.37
N TRP A 53 -32.98 -17.77 13.68
CA TRP A 53 -31.88 -16.95 14.23
C TRP A 53 -30.51 -17.62 14.01
N LYS A 54 -30.52 -18.93 13.77
CA LYS A 54 -29.32 -19.76 13.56
C LYS A 54 -28.51 -19.37 12.30
N PRO A 55 -29.08 -19.19 11.10
CA PRO A 55 -28.33 -18.68 9.95
C PRO A 55 -27.88 -17.23 10.11
N ILE A 56 -28.65 -16.36 10.79
CA ILE A 56 -28.20 -14.99 11.06
C ILE A 56 -26.98 -15.00 11.97
N LEU A 57 -27.01 -15.80 13.04
CA LEU A 57 -25.85 -15.96 13.93
C LEU A 57 -24.65 -16.54 13.16
N ALA A 58 -24.87 -17.50 12.27
CA ALA A 58 -23.81 -18.06 11.42
C ALA A 58 -23.21 -17.01 10.47
N VAL A 59 -24.03 -16.16 9.86
CA VAL A 59 -23.56 -15.08 8.98
C VAL A 59 -22.77 -14.03 9.77
N VAL A 60 -23.23 -13.65 10.96
CA VAL A 60 -22.50 -12.72 11.84
C VAL A 60 -21.16 -13.31 12.29
N ILE A 61 -21.12 -14.61 12.60
CA ILE A 61 -19.87 -15.31 12.94
C ILE A 61 -18.93 -15.37 11.74
N ILE A 62 -19.43 -15.66 10.54
CA ILE A 62 -18.61 -15.67 9.32
C ILE A 62 -18.04 -14.28 9.03
N ILE A 63 -18.84 -13.22 9.15
CA ILE A 63 -18.38 -11.84 8.97
C ILE A 63 -17.34 -11.48 10.03
N ALA A 64 -17.56 -11.85 11.29
CA ALA A 64 -16.60 -11.62 12.37
C ALA A 64 -15.29 -12.38 12.14
N LEU A 65 -15.35 -13.64 11.70
CA LEU A 65 -14.16 -14.45 11.36
C LEU A 65 -13.43 -13.90 10.14
N ALA A 66 -14.14 -13.42 9.11
CA ALA A 66 -13.54 -12.77 7.94
C ALA A 66 -12.88 -11.45 8.32
N PHE A 67 -13.50 -10.65 9.20
CA PHE A 67 -12.92 -9.41 9.71
C PHE A 67 -11.70 -9.70 10.59
N PHE A 68 -11.76 -10.72 11.44
CA PHE A 68 -10.62 -11.14 12.26
C PHE A 68 -9.49 -11.71 11.39
N ALA A 69 -9.80 -12.52 10.38
CA ALA A 69 -8.82 -13.03 9.42
C ALA A 69 -8.20 -11.90 8.59
N TYR A 70 -8.97 -10.90 8.15
CA TYR A 70 -8.46 -9.73 7.45
C TYR A 70 -7.51 -8.91 8.33
N ASN A 71 -7.92 -8.61 9.57
CA ASN A 71 -7.07 -7.87 10.51
C ASN A 71 -5.83 -8.67 10.94
N TRP A 72 -5.95 -9.99 11.09
CA TRP A 72 -4.83 -10.89 11.38
C TRP A 72 -3.87 -11.01 10.20
N MET A 73 -4.38 -11.07 8.97
CA MET A 73 -3.59 -11.10 7.75
C MET A 73 -2.89 -9.76 7.50
N SER A 74 -3.45 -8.63 7.97
CA SER A 74 -2.76 -7.34 8.00
C SER A 74 -1.80 -7.17 9.18
N SER A 75 -1.93 -7.96 10.26
CA SER A 75 -1.00 -7.93 11.41
C SER A 75 0.17 -8.92 11.27
N GLN A 76 0.01 -9.95 10.44
CA GLN A 76 1.14 -10.63 9.82
C GLN A 76 1.71 -9.70 8.77
N SER A 77 2.57 -8.77 9.19
CA SER A 77 3.71 -8.41 8.34
C SER A 77 4.31 -9.74 7.91
N THR A 78 4.08 -10.11 6.66
CA THR A 78 4.77 -11.22 6.03
C THR A 78 6.22 -10.75 5.99
N GLN A 79 6.96 -10.96 7.08
CA GLN A 79 8.40 -11.04 6.97
C GLN A 79 8.59 -12.28 6.10
N PRO A 80 9.03 -12.13 4.84
CA PRO A 80 9.35 -13.30 4.04
C PRO A 80 10.35 -14.14 4.84
N PRO A 81 10.28 -15.48 4.73
CA PRO A 81 11.18 -16.36 5.45
C PRO A 81 12.61 -15.88 5.26
N LEU A 82 13.32 -15.80 6.38
CA LEU A 82 14.71 -15.38 6.49
C LEU A 82 15.64 -16.46 5.87
N ASP A 83 15.46 -16.78 4.59
CA ASP A 83 16.42 -17.51 3.78
C ASP A 83 15.99 -17.52 2.30
N SER A 84 15.94 -16.36 1.66
CA SER A 84 16.27 -16.28 0.24
C SER A 84 17.50 -15.41 0.15
N ARG A 85 18.64 -16.01 -0.18
CA ARG A 85 19.82 -15.27 -0.62
C ARG A 85 19.34 -14.38 -1.77
N PHE A 86 19.05 -13.12 -1.47
CA PHE A 86 18.77 -12.13 -2.50
C PHE A 86 20.00 -12.15 -3.39
N ASN A 87 19.84 -12.62 -4.62
CA ASN A 87 20.91 -12.55 -5.61
C ASN A 87 21.03 -11.07 -5.97
N LEU A 88 21.77 -10.33 -5.14
CA LEU A 88 22.13 -8.96 -5.37
C LEU A 88 23.44 -8.98 -6.14
N THR A 89 23.41 -8.55 -7.39
CA THR A 89 24.65 -8.23 -8.09
C THR A 89 25.02 -6.81 -7.72
N LEU A 90 26.16 -6.65 -7.06
CA LEU A 90 26.79 -5.34 -6.93
C LEU A 90 27.44 -5.02 -8.27
N VAL A 91 27.01 -3.94 -8.91
CA VAL A 91 27.77 -3.35 -10.02
C VAL A 91 28.63 -2.27 -9.39
N GLU A 92 29.88 -2.62 -9.08
CA GLU A 92 30.89 -1.64 -8.69
C GLU A 92 31.31 -0.86 -9.95
N GLY A 93 31.04 0.44 -9.98
CA GLY A 93 31.64 1.32 -10.97
C GLY A 93 33.17 1.26 -10.83
N ASN A 94 33.89 1.22 -11.95
CA ASN A 94 35.35 1.22 -11.95
C ASN A 94 35.85 2.45 -11.15
N PRO A 95 36.50 2.29 -9.99
CA PRO A 95 36.86 3.38 -9.11
C PRO A 95 38.12 4.06 -9.61
N GLU A 96 38.06 4.70 -10.78
CA GLU A 96 39.01 5.77 -11.04
C GLU A 96 38.57 6.95 -10.19
N ALA A 97 39.32 7.22 -9.13
CA ALA A 97 39.19 8.42 -8.32
C ALA A 97 39.44 9.63 -9.24
N VAL A 98 38.39 10.10 -9.91
CA VAL A 98 38.48 11.32 -10.71
C VAL A 98 38.44 12.46 -9.70
N ALA A 99 39.62 13.01 -9.39
CA ALA A 99 39.75 14.29 -8.73
C ALA A 99 39.12 15.33 -9.66
N LEU A 100 37.85 15.61 -9.40
CA LEU A 100 37.04 16.46 -10.22
C LEU A 100 37.06 17.85 -9.59
N ASN A 101 37.64 18.83 -10.29
CA ASN A 101 37.38 20.25 -10.02
C ASN A 101 35.97 20.63 -10.50
N VAL A 102 34.95 19.87 -10.08
CA VAL A 102 33.55 20.29 -10.21
C VAL A 102 32.97 20.45 -8.82
N GLY A 103 32.08 21.43 -8.68
CA GLY A 103 31.42 21.72 -7.41
C GLY A 103 30.67 20.50 -6.88
N PHE A 104 30.45 20.47 -5.56
CA PHE A 104 29.85 19.35 -4.85
C PHE A 104 28.55 18.79 -5.49
N ILE A 105 27.65 19.68 -5.92
CA ILE A 105 26.39 19.31 -6.58
C ILE A 105 26.62 18.57 -7.90
N ASP A 106 27.52 19.08 -8.73
CA ASP A 106 27.86 18.47 -10.03
C ASP A 106 28.55 17.12 -9.83
N GLY A 107 29.42 17.03 -8.82
CA GLY A 107 30.04 15.78 -8.40
C GLY A 107 29.03 14.71 -8.00
N ILE A 108 28.02 15.07 -7.20
CA ILE A 108 26.89 14.18 -6.85
C ILE A 108 26.12 13.78 -8.11
N ASN A 109 25.72 14.73 -8.95
CA ASN A 109 24.94 14.44 -10.15
C ASN A 109 25.67 13.45 -11.08
N LYS A 110 26.99 13.60 -11.20
CA LYS A 110 27.82 12.70 -11.99
C LYS A 110 27.93 11.31 -11.35
N SER A 111 28.12 11.24 -10.03
CA SER A 111 28.25 9.96 -9.32
C SER A 111 26.99 9.10 -9.40
N LEU A 112 25.81 9.72 -9.48
CA LEU A 112 24.53 9.01 -9.69
C LEU A 112 24.39 8.34 -11.07
N ARG A 113 25.20 8.77 -12.06
CA ARG A 113 25.11 8.27 -13.45
C ARG A 113 26.27 7.37 -13.85
N GLN A 114 27.45 7.63 -13.32
CA GLN A 114 28.68 6.95 -13.73
C GLN A 114 29.20 5.94 -12.70
N TYR A 115 28.63 5.93 -11.48
CA TYR A 115 29.05 5.10 -10.34
C TYR A 115 30.56 5.24 -10.01
N GLY A 116 31.01 4.83 -8.83
CA GLY A 116 32.43 4.91 -8.43
C GLY A 116 32.71 5.84 -7.24
N SER A 117 33.98 6.17 -7.02
CA SER A 117 34.44 6.98 -5.88
C SER A 117 34.93 8.35 -6.35
N TYR A 118 34.42 9.42 -5.73
CA TYR A 118 34.64 10.80 -6.13
C TYR A 118 35.08 11.63 -4.92
N ASP A 119 36.21 12.31 -5.06
CA ASP A 119 36.69 13.28 -4.08
C ASP A 119 36.26 14.68 -4.47
N LEU A 120 35.43 15.30 -3.64
CA LEU A 120 34.78 16.58 -3.87
C LEU A 120 35.11 17.59 -2.77
N ARG A 121 34.91 18.87 -3.07
CA ARG A 121 34.89 19.97 -2.10
C ARG A 121 33.57 20.71 -2.18
N THR A 122 33.05 21.11 -1.02
CA THR A 122 31.76 21.81 -0.91
C THR A 122 31.82 23.29 -1.28
N GLU A 123 32.98 23.94 -1.18
CA GLU A 123 33.17 25.39 -1.45
C GLU A 123 32.12 26.27 -0.74
N LEU A 124 31.56 25.80 0.38
CA LEU A 124 30.55 26.52 1.16
C LEU A 124 31.19 27.64 1.97
N GLN A 125 30.44 28.73 2.14
CA GLN A 125 30.81 29.83 3.03
C GLN A 125 30.66 29.41 4.51
N GLU A 126 31.28 30.18 5.41
CA GLU A 126 31.16 29.99 6.86
C GLU A 126 29.67 29.97 7.28
N ASN A 127 29.30 29.06 8.18
CA ASN A 127 27.91 28.84 8.62
C ASN A 127 26.94 28.33 7.55
N HIS A 128 27.39 27.91 6.37
CA HIS A 128 26.54 27.23 5.38
C HIS A 128 26.73 25.72 5.47
N CYS A 129 25.65 24.98 5.23
CA CYS A 129 25.67 23.52 5.19
C CYS A 129 24.80 22.96 4.06
N TYR A 130 25.22 21.83 3.50
CA TYR A 130 24.40 20.98 2.65
C TYR A 130 23.73 19.87 3.46
N SER A 131 22.42 19.73 3.25
CA SER A 131 21.63 18.57 3.67
C SER A 131 21.26 17.75 2.43
N VAL A 132 21.67 16.48 2.40
CA VAL A 132 21.33 15.56 1.32
C VAL A 132 20.21 14.63 1.78
N TYR A 133 19.14 14.52 1.00
CA TYR A 133 17.96 13.76 1.36
C TYR A 133 17.31 13.12 0.13
N ASN A 134 16.54 12.06 0.37
CA ASN A 134 15.76 11.42 -0.69
C ASN A 134 14.53 12.25 -1.00
N ASP A 135 14.39 12.62 -2.26
CA ASP A 135 13.24 13.37 -2.78
C ASP A 135 12.58 12.53 -3.88
N TRP A 136 11.61 11.70 -3.50
CA TRP A 136 10.88 10.87 -4.46
C TRP A 136 9.46 11.40 -4.58
N ASP A 137 8.96 11.47 -5.82
CA ASP A 137 7.57 11.74 -6.11
C ASP A 137 7.03 10.71 -7.11
N LEU A 138 5.80 10.92 -7.57
CA LEU A 138 5.16 10.02 -8.55
C LEU A 138 5.81 10.10 -9.93
N GLU A 139 6.64 11.11 -10.20
CA GLU A 139 7.20 11.42 -11.52
C GLU A 139 8.62 10.84 -11.70
N GLY A 140 9.34 10.54 -10.61
CA GLY A 140 10.66 9.93 -10.71
C GLY A 140 11.41 9.78 -9.38
N ASN A 141 12.66 9.32 -9.49
CA ASN A 141 13.57 9.24 -8.35
C ASN A 141 14.48 10.46 -8.37
N TYR A 142 14.51 11.21 -7.27
CA TYR A 142 15.40 12.35 -7.15
C TYR A 142 16.17 12.31 -5.84
N LEU A 143 17.32 12.97 -5.87
CA LEU A 143 18.12 13.28 -4.70
C LEU A 143 18.05 14.78 -4.49
N GLY A 144 17.55 15.19 -3.33
CA GLY A 144 17.54 16.58 -2.91
C GLY A 144 18.87 16.94 -2.26
N VAL A 145 19.41 18.10 -2.64
CA VAL A 145 20.54 18.74 -1.96
C VAL A 145 20.14 20.16 -1.60
N LYS A 146 19.89 20.38 -0.31
CA LYS A 146 19.46 21.66 0.23
C LYS A 146 20.62 22.37 0.88
N GLU A 147 20.87 23.60 0.46
CA GLU A 147 21.78 24.51 1.15
C GLU A 147 21.02 25.27 2.24
N VAL A 148 21.58 25.31 3.44
CA VAL A 148 21.04 26.07 4.56
C VAL A 148 22.11 26.91 5.21
N TYR A 149 21.70 28.09 5.68
CA TYR A 149 22.47 28.87 6.63
C TYR A 149 22.18 28.36 8.04
N SER A 150 23.17 27.75 8.71
CA SER A 150 23.07 27.16 10.04
C SER A 150 24.28 27.56 10.89
N PRO A 151 24.15 28.57 11.77
CA PRO A 151 25.21 28.97 12.71
C PRO A 151 25.63 27.86 13.68
N THR A 152 24.76 26.87 13.87
CA THR A 152 24.98 25.71 14.75
C THR A 152 25.55 24.51 14.00
N MET A 153 25.81 24.62 12.70
CA MET A 153 26.39 23.57 11.85
C MET A 153 25.67 22.21 11.92
N ASN A 154 24.34 22.23 11.99
CA ASN A 154 23.52 21.01 12.14
C ASN A 154 22.52 20.82 11.00
N CYS A 155 22.64 21.60 9.92
CA CYS A 155 21.72 21.61 8.78
C CYS A 155 20.26 21.96 9.11
N LEU A 156 20.02 22.45 10.33
CA LEU A 156 18.77 23.06 10.74
C LEU A 156 18.99 24.57 10.67
N GLY A 157 18.40 25.19 9.66
CA GLY A 157 18.71 26.56 9.31
C GLY A 157 17.84 27.09 8.18
N ASP A 158 18.02 28.37 7.88
CA ASP A 158 17.28 29.04 6.82
C ASP A 158 17.71 28.49 5.47
N LYS A 159 16.72 28.11 4.66
CA LYS A 159 16.95 27.58 3.31
C LYS A 159 17.54 28.68 2.43
N VAL A 160 18.74 28.42 1.89
CA VAL A 160 19.42 29.30 0.92
C VAL A 160 19.10 28.85 -0.50
N ALA A 161 19.28 27.57 -0.77
CA ALA A 161 19.04 26.96 -2.08
C ALA A 161 18.50 25.55 -1.94
N ASP A 162 17.81 25.08 -2.99
CA ASP A 162 17.41 23.67 -3.14
C ASP A 162 17.76 23.22 -4.54
N THR A 163 18.47 22.11 -4.63
CA THR A 163 18.77 21.48 -5.90
C THR A 163 18.20 20.08 -5.90
N ARG A 164 17.48 19.75 -6.97
CA ARG A 164 16.87 18.45 -7.15
C ARG A 164 17.56 17.74 -8.30
N LEU A 165 18.20 16.61 -8.00
CA LEU A 165 19.02 15.85 -8.93
C LEU A 165 18.27 14.59 -9.35
N GLU A 166 17.98 14.46 -10.63
CA GLU A 166 17.33 13.28 -11.19
C GLU A 166 18.26 12.06 -11.13
N ALA A 167 17.76 10.96 -10.58
CA ALA A 167 18.47 9.69 -10.48
C ALA A 167 17.75 8.62 -11.33
N PRO A 168 18.50 7.74 -12.03
CA PRO A 168 17.88 6.69 -12.85
C PRO A 168 17.11 5.66 -11.99
N HIS A 169 17.49 5.52 -10.73
CA HIS A 169 16.95 4.56 -9.77
C HIS A 169 16.78 5.19 -8.39
N PHE A 170 16.06 4.50 -7.50
CA PHE A 170 15.94 4.92 -6.11
C PHE A 170 17.33 5.04 -5.47
N VAL A 171 17.57 6.11 -4.72
CA VAL A 171 18.84 6.35 -4.04
C VAL A 171 18.70 5.99 -2.56
N SER A 172 19.58 5.13 -2.07
CA SER A 172 19.77 4.86 -0.65
C SER A 172 21.00 5.65 -0.18
N ILE A 173 20.80 6.55 0.78
CA ILE A 173 21.87 7.42 1.28
C ILE A 173 22.44 6.84 2.57
N GLU A 174 23.75 6.66 2.62
CA GLU A 174 24.50 6.27 3.81
C GLU A 174 25.53 7.35 4.16
N PHE A 175 25.55 7.76 5.42
CA PHE A 175 26.60 8.62 5.97
C PHE A 175 27.48 7.79 6.89
N ASP A 176 28.80 7.91 6.74
CA ASP A 176 29.77 7.10 7.51
C ASP A 176 29.66 7.32 9.03
N GLU A 177 29.27 8.53 9.44
CA GLU A 177 29.02 8.86 10.83
C GLU A 177 27.55 8.63 11.17
N ARG A 178 27.28 8.02 12.33
CA ARG A 178 25.92 7.76 12.83
C ARG A 178 25.10 9.07 12.86
N GLY A 179 24.29 9.28 11.84
CA GLY A 179 23.14 10.19 11.88
C GLY A 179 23.35 11.63 11.41
N ALA A 180 24.46 12.01 10.79
CA ALA A 180 24.62 13.38 10.28
C ALA A 180 24.52 13.42 8.75
N SER A 181 23.32 13.71 8.23
CA SER A 181 23.09 13.99 6.80
C SER A 181 23.61 15.35 6.34
N CYS A 182 24.58 15.90 7.07
CA CYS A 182 24.90 17.30 7.11
C CYS A 182 26.37 17.55 6.84
N ILE A 183 26.68 18.38 5.85
CA ILE A 183 28.05 18.72 5.44
C ILE A 183 28.16 20.25 5.51
N CYS A 184 28.94 20.77 6.44
CA CYS A 184 29.05 22.20 6.67
C CYS A 184 30.41 22.73 6.21
N GLU A 185 30.41 24.02 5.86
CA GLU A 185 31.61 24.80 5.52
C GLU A 185 32.42 24.16 4.38
N GLU A 186 33.62 24.68 4.13
CA GLU A 186 34.56 24.07 3.19
C GLU A 186 35.11 22.76 3.78
N THR A 187 34.48 21.65 3.41
CA THR A 187 34.86 20.30 3.84
C THR A 187 35.15 19.43 2.63
N GLY A 188 36.22 18.65 2.71
CA GLY A 188 36.50 17.59 1.73
C GLY A 188 35.53 16.43 1.94
N VAL A 189 34.91 15.94 0.87
CA VAL A 189 33.96 14.83 0.94
C VAL A 189 34.35 13.78 -0.07
N ASN A 190 34.40 12.52 0.35
CA ASN A 190 34.44 11.39 -0.56
C ASN A 190 33.02 10.84 -0.72
N ILE A 191 32.62 10.65 -1.97
CA ILE A 191 31.33 10.08 -2.34
C ILE A 191 31.58 8.77 -3.07
N GLU A 192 31.00 7.69 -2.59
CA GLU A 192 31.02 6.37 -3.23
C GLU A 192 29.62 6.02 -3.70
N THR A 193 29.47 5.69 -4.99
CA THR A 193 28.21 5.22 -5.56
C THR A 193 28.35 3.84 -6.15
N SER A 194 27.40 2.96 -5.81
CA SER A 194 27.28 1.62 -6.37
C SER A 194 25.83 1.32 -6.73
N GLU A 195 25.61 0.38 -7.65
CA GLU A 195 24.26 -0.12 -7.96
C GLU A 195 24.08 -1.52 -7.38
N THR A 196 22.98 -1.71 -6.66
CA THR A 196 22.49 -3.00 -6.22
C THR A 196 21.25 -3.36 -7.03
N ARG A 197 21.29 -4.48 -7.74
CA ARG A 197 20.14 -4.98 -8.50
C ARG A 197 19.52 -6.21 -7.83
N ASN A 198 18.21 -6.15 -7.58
CA ASN A 198 17.43 -7.29 -7.15
C ASN A 198 17.05 -8.13 -8.38
N MET A 199 17.61 -9.33 -8.51
CA MET A 199 17.42 -10.19 -9.69
C MET A 199 15.98 -10.72 -9.83
N ASP A 200 15.22 -10.83 -8.74
CA ASP A 200 13.86 -11.38 -8.76
C ASP A 200 12.83 -10.34 -9.24
N THR A 201 13.04 -9.08 -8.89
CA THR A 201 12.14 -7.96 -9.24
C THR A 201 12.66 -7.09 -10.38
N GLY A 202 13.94 -7.25 -10.76
CA GLY A 202 14.64 -6.38 -11.70
C GLY A 202 14.90 -4.96 -11.19
N LYS A 203 14.46 -4.63 -9.96
CA LYS A 203 14.62 -3.30 -9.36
C LYS A 203 16.09 -3.04 -9.04
N ALA A 204 16.57 -1.87 -9.44
CA ALA A 204 17.89 -1.38 -9.09
C ALA A 204 17.78 -0.26 -8.04
N THR A 205 18.77 -0.19 -7.16
CA THR A 205 18.94 0.83 -6.13
C THR A 205 20.37 1.36 -6.22
N ILE A 206 20.53 2.68 -6.22
CA ILE A 206 21.83 3.32 -6.09
C ILE A 206 22.14 3.45 -4.61
N ASN A 207 23.26 2.92 -4.16
CA ASN A 207 23.77 3.18 -2.81
C ASN A 207 24.75 4.35 -2.91
N LEU A 208 24.40 5.47 -2.29
CA LEU A 208 25.20 6.67 -2.21
C LEU A 208 25.78 6.78 -0.80
N LYS A 209 27.09 6.59 -0.69
CA LYS A 209 27.81 6.68 0.57
C LYS A 209 28.63 7.97 0.61
N ILE A 210 28.44 8.75 1.67
CA ILE A 210 29.06 10.07 1.83
C ILE A 210 29.97 10.05 3.07
N LYS A 211 31.24 10.39 2.86
CA LYS A 211 32.29 10.37 3.89
C LYS A 211 32.95 11.74 3.97
N LYS A 212 32.96 12.35 5.15
CA LYS A 212 33.73 13.58 5.40
C LYS A 212 35.21 13.23 5.55
N LYS A 213 36.09 14.12 5.10
CA LYS A 213 37.54 14.02 5.26
C LYS A 213 38.06 14.94 6.34
#